data_AF-A0A2Z6AUP8-F1
#
_entry.id   AF-A0A2Z6AUP8-F1
#
_cell.length_a   1.000
_cell.length_b   1.000
_cell.length_c   1.000
_cell.angle_alpha   90.00
_cell.angle_beta   90.00
_cell.angle_gamma   90.00
#
_symmetry.space_group_name_H-M   'P 1'
#
loop_
_entity.id
_entity.type
_entity.pdbx_description
1 polymer ?
#
loop_
_entity_poly.entity_id
_entity_poly.type
_entity_poly.pdbx_seq_one_letter_code
_entity_poly.pdbx_strand_id
1 'polypeptide(L)'
;MTANRSLIESCIVLIIVSVITLIGNAVGFNNGIIESLPGMGILLLLCIAGVATNMFVFKKIPSVLFVITYGVIITLPTFPFAPAVNAYVSKVSFLALTTPILAYAGIAIGKDLATFKQSGWRIVVVSIFVMISTYVASAAIAQGVLKYMGDI
;
A
#
# COMPACT_ATOMS: atom_id res chain seq x y z
N MET A 1 21.56 14.98 9.14
CA MET A 1 20.25 15.55 8.75
C MET A 1 19.23 15.12 9.79
N THR A 2 18.60 16.07 10.47
CA THR A 2 17.82 15.86 11.70
C THR A 2 16.54 15.06 11.45
N ALA A 3 16.24 14.11 12.34
CA ALA A 3 15.13 13.17 12.21
C ALA A 3 13.77 13.87 11.95
N ASN A 4 13.57 15.02 12.59
CA ASN A 4 12.35 15.83 12.44
C ASN A 4 12.06 16.27 11.00
N ARG A 5 13.08 16.53 10.17
CA ARG A 5 12.86 17.03 8.80
C ARG A 5 12.32 15.92 7.89
N SER A 6 12.80 14.69 8.07
CA SER A 6 12.37 13.52 7.31
C SER A 6 10.96 13.05 7.68
N LEU A 7 10.53 13.21 8.95
CA LEU A 7 9.12 12.96 9.33
C LEU A 7 8.18 13.96 8.68
N ILE A 8 8.53 15.26 8.69
CA ILE A 8 7.70 16.30 8.08
C ILE A 8 7.54 16.04 6.58
N GLU A 9 8.62 15.73 5.87
CA GLU A 9 8.57 15.37 4.44
C GLU A 9 7.70 14.13 4.18
N SER A 10 7.85 13.09 5.01
CA SER A 10 7.04 11.87 4.89
C SER A 10 5.56 12.15 5.14
N CYS A 11 5.23 12.94 6.16
CA CYS A 11 3.84 13.34 6.44
C CYS A 11 3.24 14.16 5.30
N ILE A 12 4.00 15.11 4.73
CA ILE A 12 3.54 15.90 3.57
C ILE A 12 3.22 14.98 2.38
N VAL A 13 4.12 14.04 2.07
CA VAL A 13 3.89 13.08 0.98
C VAL A 13 2.67 12.20 1.26
N LEU A 14 2.52 11.69 2.49
CA LEU A 14 1.36 10.87 2.89
C LEU A 14 0.04 11.64 2.77
N ILE A 15 0.02 12.92 3.14
CA ILE A 15 -1.17 13.78 2.99
C ILE A 15 -1.50 13.95 1.49
N ILE A 16 -0.51 14.27 0.66
CA ILE A 16 -0.69 14.44 -0.79
C ILE A 16 -1.25 13.14 -1.40
N VAL A 17 -0.65 11.99 -1.07
CA VAL A 17 -1.09 10.67 -1.54
C VAL A 17 -2.52 10.37 -1.09
N SER A 18 -2.88 10.74 0.13
CA SER A 18 -4.23 10.54 0.67
C SER A 18 -5.26 11.39 -0.05
N VAL A 19 -4.94 12.65 -0.37
CA VAL A 19 -5.82 13.53 -1.15
C VAL A 19 -6.02 13.00 -2.57
N ILE A 20 -4.94 12.61 -3.26
CA ILE A 20 -5.00 12.02 -4.61
C ILE A 20 -5.83 10.75 -4.60
N THR A 21 -5.65 9.91 -3.58
CA THR A 21 -6.42 8.68 -3.44
C THR A 21 -7.90 8.95 -3.17
N LEU A 22 -8.24 9.95 -2.35
CA LEU A 22 -9.64 10.32 -2.08
C LEU A 22 -10.35 10.78 -3.35
N ILE A 23 -9.67 11.57 -4.18
CA ILE A 23 -10.15 11.98 -5.51
C ILE A 23 -10.29 10.75 -6.42
N GLY A 24 -9.29 9.86 -6.44
CA GLY A 24 -9.32 8.63 -7.22
C GLY A 24 -10.46 7.69 -6.82
N ASN A 25 -10.79 7.61 -5.53
CA ASN A 25 -11.88 6.80 -5.01
C ASN A 25 -13.25 7.35 -5.46
N ALA A 26 -13.38 8.67 -5.50
CA ALA A 26 -14.59 9.36 -5.94
C ALA A 26 -14.86 9.20 -7.43
N VAL A 27 -13.84 9.45 -8.26
CA VAL A 27 -13.94 9.46 -9.72
C VAL A 27 -13.97 8.04 -10.28
N GLY A 28 -13.19 7.12 -9.71
CA GLY A 28 -12.99 5.77 -10.25
C GLY A 28 -13.97 4.71 -9.74
N PHE A 29 -14.48 4.83 -8.51
CA PHE A 29 -15.18 3.71 -7.84
C PHE A 29 -16.58 4.03 -7.33
N ASN A 30 -17.11 5.24 -7.57
CA ASN A 30 -18.45 5.69 -7.12
C ASN A 30 -18.72 5.51 -5.61
N ASN A 31 -17.67 5.33 -4.80
CA ASN A 31 -17.80 5.36 -3.35
C ASN A 31 -17.80 6.83 -2.91
N GLY A 32 -18.83 7.23 -2.16
CA GLY A 32 -18.98 8.60 -1.68
C GLY A 32 -17.72 9.08 -0.96
N ILE A 33 -17.20 10.24 -1.37
CA ILE A 33 -16.02 10.90 -0.77
C ILE A 33 -16.17 11.01 0.75
N ILE A 34 -17.39 11.31 1.19
CA ILE A 34 -17.76 11.54 2.59
C ILE A 34 -17.72 10.24 3.40
N GLU A 35 -18.15 9.11 2.82
CA GLU A 35 -18.13 7.80 3.49
C GLU A 35 -16.72 7.21 3.59
N SER A 36 -15.84 7.56 2.65
CA SER A 36 -14.47 7.01 2.55
C SER A 36 -13.44 7.82 3.33
N LEU A 37 -13.80 9.04 3.71
CA LEU A 37 -12.99 9.95 4.50
C LEU A 37 -12.53 9.39 5.85
N PRO A 38 -13.41 8.77 6.68
CA PRO A 38 -12.98 8.16 7.95
C PRO A 38 -12.02 7.00 7.73
N GLY A 39 -12.24 6.16 6.70
CA GLY A 39 -11.33 5.06 6.35
C GLY A 39 -9.94 5.57 5.95
N MET A 40 -9.90 6.61 5.10
CA MET A 40 -8.64 7.24 4.71
C MET A 40 -7.92 7.89 5.89
N GLY A 41 -8.63 8.52 6.82
CA GLY A 41 -8.06 9.08 8.04
C GLY A 41 -7.37 8.02 8.91
N ILE A 42 -8.01 6.86 9.09
CA ILE A 42 -7.44 5.72 9.82
C ILE A 42 -6.16 5.21 9.14
N LEU A 43 -6.18 5.06 7.81
CA LEU A 43 -5.02 4.62 7.03
C LEU A 43 -3.86 5.63 7.10
N LEU A 44 -4.15 6.92 7.03
CA LEU A 44 -3.15 7.98 7.16
C LEU A 44 -2.52 8.00 8.56
N LEU A 45 -3.32 7.84 9.62
CA LEU A 45 -2.82 7.77 10.99
C LEU A 45 -1.92 6.55 11.21
N LEU A 46 -2.28 5.39 10.66
CA LEU A 46 -1.43 4.19 10.68
C LEU A 46 -0.09 4.40 9.97
N CYS A 47 -0.11 5.02 8.80
CA CYS A 47 1.11 5.32 8.05
C CYS A 47 2.03 6.26 8.85
N ILE A 48 1.47 7.32 9.45
CA ILE A 48 2.23 8.24 10.29
C ILE A 48 2.80 7.51 11.51
N ALA A 49 2.01 6.69 12.19
CA ALA A 49 2.45 5.90 13.33
C ALA A 49 3.58 4.93 12.96
N GLY A 50 3.44 4.19 11.85
CA GLY A 50 4.48 3.27 11.37
C GLY A 50 5.78 3.97 10.98
N VAL A 51 5.69 5.12 10.30
CA VAL A 51 6.88 5.93 9.94
C VAL A 51 7.54 6.51 11.19
N ALA A 52 6.75 7.02 12.15
CA ALA A 52 7.26 7.53 13.41
C ALA A 52 7.96 6.45 14.23
N THR A 53 7.34 5.28 14.40
CA THR A 53 7.94 4.15 15.14
C THR A 53 9.25 3.71 14.52
N ASN A 54 9.34 3.61 13.18
CA ASN A 54 10.57 3.21 12.54
C ASN A 54 11.72 4.19 12.82
N MET A 55 11.41 5.50 12.80
CA MET A 55 12.41 6.53 13.00
C MET A 55 12.92 6.61 14.45
N PHE A 56 12.05 6.36 15.43
CA PHE A 56 12.39 6.45 16.85
C PHE A 56 12.99 5.16 17.42
N VAL A 57 12.57 3.98 16.97
CA VAL A 57 12.89 2.71 17.64
C VAL A 57 13.88 1.84 16.85
N PHE A 58 13.68 1.63 15.55
CA PHE A 58 14.44 0.64 14.76
C PHE A 58 14.99 1.22 13.45
N LYS A 59 16.06 2.03 13.53
CA LYS A 59 16.70 2.70 12.36
C LYS A 59 17.15 1.79 11.19
N LYS A 60 17.14 0.46 11.32
CA LYS A 60 17.57 -0.50 10.29
C LYS A 60 16.45 -1.24 9.59
N ILE A 61 15.20 -1.09 10.02
CA ILE A 61 14.06 -1.85 9.48
C ILE A 61 13.29 -0.95 8.50
N PRO A 62 12.69 -1.48 7.41
CA PRO A 62 11.84 -0.67 6.53
C PRO A 62 10.59 -0.18 7.27
N SER A 63 10.23 1.11 7.12
CA SER A 63 9.04 1.69 7.78
C SER A 63 7.76 0.93 7.43
N VAL A 64 7.72 0.38 6.23
CA VAL A 64 6.60 -0.39 5.69
C VAL A 64 6.26 -1.61 6.57
N LEU A 65 7.25 -2.25 7.20
CA LEU A 65 6.98 -3.40 8.09
C LEU A 65 6.14 -3.00 9.31
N PHE A 66 6.41 -1.82 9.89
CA PHE A 66 5.64 -1.32 11.03
C PHE A 66 4.22 -0.96 10.62
N VAL A 67 4.05 -0.32 9.45
CA VAL A 67 2.72 0.03 8.92
C VAL A 67 1.88 -1.25 8.71
N ILE A 68 2.45 -2.29 8.09
CA ILE A 68 1.78 -3.58 7.88
C ILE A 68 1.44 -4.23 9.22
N THR A 69 2.38 -4.25 10.17
CA THR A 69 2.17 -4.86 11.49
C THR A 69 1.02 -4.19 12.23
N TYR A 70 1.00 -2.85 12.27
CA TYR A 70 -0.12 -2.12 12.86
C TYR A 70 -1.44 -2.37 12.12
N GLY A 71 -1.40 -2.39 10.78
CA GLY A 71 -2.57 -2.71 9.95
C GLY A 71 -3.16 -4.09 10.28
N VAL A 72 -2.33 -5.11 10.46
CA VAL A 72 -2.78 -6.44 10.88
C VAL A 72 -3.36 -6.39 12.29
N ILE A 73 -2.68 -5.76 13.25
CA ILE A 73 -3.13 -5.72 14.65
C ILE A 73 -4.52 -5.09 14.77
N ILE A 74 -4.80 -3.99 14.07
CA ILE A 74 -6.10 -3.31 14.17
C ILE A 74 -7.22 -4.01 13.40
N THR A 75 -6.88 -4.85 12.41
CA THR A 75 -7.84 -5.61 11.60
C THR A 75 -8.09 -7.01 12.16
N LEU A 76 -7.34 -7.43 13.19
CA LEU A 76 -7.60 -8.69 13.88
C LEU A 76 -9.00 -8.71 14.50
N PRO A 77 -9.75 -9.82 14.36
CA PRO A 77 -11.12 -9.93 14.90
C PRO A 77 -11.16 -9.86 16.43
N THR A 78 -10.03 -10.07 17.11
CA THR A 78 -9.88 -9.94 18.57
C THR A 78 -9.75 -8.48 19.04
N PHE A 79 -9.64 -7.51 18.14
CA PHE A 79 -9.50 -6.10 18.49
C PHE A 79 -10.88 -5.41 18.59
N PRO A 80 -11.20 -4.70 19.69
CA PRO A 80 -12.56 -4.20 19.96
C PRO A 80 -13.07 -3.17 18.95
N PHE A 81 -12.16 -2.46 18.26
CA PHE A 81 -12.50 -1.50 17.20
C PHE A 81 -12.41 -2.08 15.78
N ALA A 82 -12.02 -3.35 15.62
CA ALA A 82 -11.90 -3.99 14.31
C ALA A 82 -13.16 -3.91 13.42
N PRO A 83 -14.40 -4.14 13.91
CA PRO A 83 -15.58 -4.10 13.03
C PRO A 83 -15.85 -2.69 12.49
N ALA A 84 -15.66 -1.66 13.31
CA ALA A 84 -15.81 -0.27 12.88
C ALA A 84 -14.71 0.11 11.89
N VAL A 85 -13.45 -0.19 12.20
CA VAL A 85 -12.30 0.08 11.33
C VAL A 85 -12.48 -0.60 9.97
N ASN A 86 -12.84 -1.87 9.96
CA ASN A 86 -13.03 -2.62 8.71
C ASN A 86 -14.17 -2.05 7.86
N ALA A 87 -15.29 -1.65 8.48
CA ALA A 87 -16.41 -1.04 7.78
C ALA A 87 -16.07 0.31 7.12
N TYR A 88 -15.19 1.11 7.75
CA TYR A 88 -14.74 2.38 7.16
C TYR A 88 -13.62 2.18 6.13
N VAL A 89 -12.70 1.25 6.37
CA VAL A 89 -11.59 0.96 5.45
C VAL A 89 -12.08 0.26 4.18
N SER A 90 -13.10 -0.59 4.25
CA SER A 90 -13.68 -1.26 3.07
C SER A 90 -14.33 -0.28 2.08
N LYS A 91 -14.64 0.94 2.51
CA LYS A 91 -15.12 2.03 1.64
C LYS A 91 -14.00 2.69 0.83
N VAL A 92 -12.74 2.49 1.23
CA VAL A 92 -11.57 2.97 0.49
C VAL A 92 -11.15 1.90 -0.52
N SER A 93 -11.25 2.21 -1.82
CA SER A 93 -10.81 1.28 -2.86
C SER A 93 -9.29 1.14 -2.84
N PHE A 94 -8.81 -0.11 -2.76
CA PHE A 94 -7.38 -0.42 -2.86
C PHE A 94 -6.77 0.08 -4.17
N LEU A 95 -7.52 0.00 -5.27
CA LEU A 95 -7.05 0.46 -6.58
C LEU A 95 -6.81 1.97 -6.60
N ALA A 96 -7.59 2.76 -5.86
CA ALA A 96 -7.36 4.19 -5.76
C ALA A 96 -6.00 4.52 -5.10
N LEU A 97 -5.55 3.69 -4.14
CA LEU A 97 -4.22 3.82 -3.49
C LEU A 97 -3.07 3.51 -4.46
N THR A 98 -3.30 2.66 -5.47
CA THR A 98 -2.26 2.28 -6.45
C THR A 98 -1.91 3.41 -7.42
N THR A 99 -2.85 4.34 -7.67
CA THR A 99 -2.68 5.45 -8.62
C THR A 99 -1.48 6.35 -8.31
N PRO A 100 -1.33 6.93 -7.10
CA PRO A 100 -0.17 7.75 -6.77
C PRO A 100 1.14 6.96 -6.78
N ILE A 101 1.11 5.68 -6.39
CA ILE A 101 2.28 4.80 -6.42
C ILE A 101 2.75 4.59 -7.87
N LEU A 102 1.81 4.28 -8.77
CA LEU A 102 2.09 4.06 -10.18
C LEU A 102 2.55 5.34 -10.88
N ALA A 103 1.97 6.49 -10.51
CA ALA A 103 2.42 7.79 -11.01
C ALA A 103 3.87 8.08 -10.61
N TYR A 104 4.23 7.86 -9.34
CA TYR A 104 5.61 8.03 -8.88
C TYR A 104 6.58 7.04 -9.56
N ALA A 105 6.18 5.77 -9.69
CA ALA A 105 6.95 4.77 -10.41
C ALA A 105 7.17 5.17 -11.89
N GLY A 106 6.15 5.69 -12.57
CA GLY A 106 6.24 6.17 -13.94
C GLY A 106 7.20 7.36 -14.08
N ILE A 107 7.15 8.34 -13.17
CA ILE A 107 8.07 9.48 -13.15
C ILE A 107 9.51 9.00 -12.88
N ALA A 108 9.70 8.07 -11.94
CA ALA A 108 11.01 7.51 -11.62
C ALA A 108 11.64 6.80 -12.84
N ILE A 109 10.85 6.01 -13.58
CA ILE A 109 11.30 5.35 -14.80
C ILE A 109 11.58 6.38 -15.91
N GLY A 110 10.75 7.42 -16.02
CA GLY A 110 10.93 8.50 -17.00
C GLY A 110 12.26 9.25 -16.86
N LYS A 111 12.81 9.34 -15.65
CA LYS A 111 14.12 9.95 -15.40
C LYS A 111 15.27 9.18 -16.05
N ASP A 112 15.18 7.84 -16.07
CA ASP A 112 16.23 6.94 -16.55
C ASP A 112 15.85 6.27 -17.90
N LEU A 113 15.12 7.00 -18.75
CA LEU A 113 14.55 6.48 -20.01
C LEU A 113 15.63 5.99 -21.00
N ALA A 114 16.81 6.60 -21.00
CA ALA A 114 17.93 6.21 -21.86
C ALA A 114 18.42 4.78 -21.55
N THR A 115 18.56 4.46 -20.26
CA THR A 115 18.93 3.12 -19.77
C THR A 115 17.81 2.12 -20.05
N PHE A 116 16.56 2.55 -19.89
CA PHE A 116 15.38 1.73 -20.20
C PHE A 116 15.31 1.36 -21.69
N LYS A 117 15.64 2.30 -22.59
CA LYS A 117 15.68 2.04 -24.04
C LYS A 117 16.69 0.97 -24.42
N GLN A 118 17.84 0.93 -23.75
CA GLN A 118 18.89 -0.06 -24.02
C GLN A 118 18.50 -1.46 -23.52
N SER A 119 17.73 -1.55 -22.43
CA SER A 119 17.34 -2.83 -21.79
C SER A 119 15.89 -3.25 -22.04
N GLY A 120 15.12 -2.47 -22.81
CA GLY A 120 13.65 -2.55 -22.85
C GLY A 120 13.09 -3.94 -23.16
N TRP A 121 13.64 -4.64 -24.15
CA TRP A 121 13.20 -6.01 -24.48
C TRP A 121 13.40 -6.99 -23.31
N ARG A 122 14.52 -6.88 -22.58
CA ARG A 122 14.80 -7.75 -21.43
C ARG A 122 13.81 -7.49 -20.29
N ILE A 123 13.41 -6.23 -20.10
CA ILE A 123 12.45 -5.83 -19.06
C ILE A 123 11.08 -6.45 -19.33
N VAL A 124 10.62 -6.47 -20.58
CA VAL A 124 9.34 -7.12 -20.95
C VAL A 124 9.37 -8.61 -20.60
N VAL A 125 10.43 -9.33 -20.98
CA VAL A 125 10.58 -10.76 -20.67
C VAL A 125 10.58 -10.99 -19.15
N VAL A 126 11.39 -10.23 -18.40
CA VAL A 126 11.45 -10.35 -16.93
C VAL A 126 10.09 -10.06 -16.30
N SER A 127 9.37 -9.05 -16.79
CA SER A 127 8.04 -8.68 -16.25
C SER A 127 7.01 -9.80 -16.44
N ILE A 128 7.03 -10.47 -17.60
CA ILE A 128 6.17 -11.65 -17.85
C ILE A 128 6.49 -12.76 -16.86
N PHE A 129 7.78 -13.10 -16.68
CA PHE A 129 8.18 -14.13 -15.71
C PHE A 129 7.82 -13.75 -14.27
N VAL A 130 7.96 -12.49 -13.87
CA VAL A 130 7.60 -12.01 -12.52
C VAL A 130 6.09 -12.10 -12.30
N MET A 131 5.27 -11.71 -13.28
CA MET A 131 3.80 -11.78 -13.16
C MET A 131 3.32 -13.24 -13.09
N ILE A 132 3.86 -14.11 -13.95
CA ILE A 132 3.54 -15.56 -13.92
C ILE A 132 3.98 -16.17 -12.59
N SER A 133 5.21 -15.91 -12.15
CA SER A 133 5.75 -16.43 -10.89
C SER A 133 4.91 -16.02 -9.68
N THR A 134 4.58 -14.73 -9.56
CA THR A 134 3.79 -14.21 -8.44
C THR A 134 2.39 -14.82 -8.41
N TYR A 135 1.74 -14.95 -9.58
CA TYR A 135 0.42 -15.55 -9.68
C TYR A 135 0.45 -17.04 -9.33
N VAL A 136 1.35 -17.82 -9.95
CA VAL A 136 1.45 -19.27 -9.73
C VAL A 136 1.82 -19.60 -8.28
N ALA A 137 2.76 -18.87 -7.69
CA ALA A 137 3.12 -19.06 -6.28
C ALA A 137 1.94 -18.77 -5.34
N SER A 138 1.22 -17.67 -5.58
CA SER A 138 0.03 -17.31 -4.78
C SER A 138 -1.08 -18.36 -4.93
N ALA A 139 -1.32 -18.84 -6.14
CA ALA A 139 -2.32 -19.87 -6.42
C ALA A 139 -1.95 -21.23 -5.78
N ALA A 140 -0.68 -21.61 -5.82
CA ALA A 140 -0.19 -22.84 -5.19
C ALA A 140 -0.35 -22.81 -3.66
N ILE A 141 -0.03 -21.68 -3.03
CA ILE A 141 -0.23 -21.49 -1.59
C ILE A 141 -1.74 -21.54 -1.26
N ALA A 142 -2.57 -20.85 -2.03
CA ALA A 142 -4.02 -20.86 -1.83
C ALA A 142 -4.59 -22.28 -1.94
N GLN A 143 -4.21 -23.05 -2.97
CA GLN A 143 -4.61 -24.46 -3.10
C GLN A 143 -4.13 -25.32 -1.93
N GLY A 144 -2.88 -25.14 -1.48
CA GLY A 144 -2.34 -25.87 -0.34
C GLY A 144 -3.12 -25.62 0.94
N VAL A 145 -3.44 -24.35 1.22
CA VAL A 145 -4.21 -23.96 2.42
C VAL A 145 -5.65 -24.46 2.33
N LEU A 146 -6.33 -24.25 1.20
CA LEU A 146 -7.72 -24.67 1.02
C LEU A 146 -7.89 -26.19 1.10
N LYS A 147 -6.95 -26.95 0.52
CA LYS A 147 -6.93 -28.42 0.62
C LYS A 147 -6.69 -28.90 2.05
N TYR A 148 -5.85 -28.20 2.81
CA TYR A 148 -5.65 -28.49 4.23
C TYR A 148 -6.90 -28.18 5.06
N MET A 149 -7.66 -27.15 4.67
CA MET A 149 -8.90 -26.74 5.34
C MET A 149 -10.12 -27.60 4.94
N GLY A 150 -9.99 -28.45 3.90
CA GLY A 150 -11.05 -29.35 3.44
C GLY A 150 -12.12 -28.71 2.56
N ASP A 151 -11.87 -27.49 2.08
CA ASP A 151 -12.79 -26.74 1.20
C ASP A 151 -12.70 -27.19 -0.28
N ILE A 152 -11.66 -27.97 -0.63
CA ILE A 152 -11.41 -28.64 -1.92
C ILE A 152 -10.59 -29.92 -1.76
#